data_AF-A0A8C3M2B4-F1
#
_entry.id   AF-A0A8C3M2B4-F1
#
_cell.length_a   1.000
_cell.length_b   1.000
_cell.length_c   1.000
_cell.angle_alpha   90.00
_cell.angle_beta   90.00
_cell.angle_gamma   90.00
#
_symmetry.space_group_name_H-M   'P 1'
#
loop_
_entity.id
_entity.type
_entity.pdbx_description
1 polymer ?
#
loop_
_entity_poly.entity_id
_entity_poly.type
_entity_poly.pdbx_seq_one_letter_code
_entity_poly.pdbx_strand_id
1 'polypeptide(L)'
;MLLEIGPWGGLGPDVVLTLLFLLFAVHTACANGAAANPTISLQEFLLFECGSVATMAKLLVQCVGAGMGWALTKLYWSWELTQLHLIQNLMASECSSSIHTSPHLGALVEAACSFFFHLVLLRLHRSPAVCRVPVLAATVTFLTYVAVPATGAFFNPALATASTFLCSGSSLRDYIQVYWLGPLTGELCQGWIPLSKCFPAKS
;
A
#
# COMPACT_ATOMS: atom_id res chain seq x y z
N MET A 1 10.53 7.81 28.86
CA MET A 1 10.16 9.06 28.18
C MET A 1 9.56 8.82 26.80
N LEU A 2 10.16 7.98 25.94
CA LEU A 2 9.60 7.65 24.61
C LEU A 2 8.38 6.71 24.61
N LEU A 3 8.10 6.02 25.71
CA LEU A 3 6.92 5.16 25.85
C LEU A 3 5.60 5.96 25.90
N GLU A 4 5.64 7.25 26.24
CA GLU A 4 4.43 8.09 26.37
C GLU A 4 3.94 8.69 25.05
N ILE A 5 4.78 8.70 24.01
CA ILE A 5 4.50 9.45 22.79
C ILE A 5 3.71 8.60 21.78
N GLY A 6 3.60 7.29 21.99
CA GLY A 6 2.93 6.38 21.06
C GLY A 6 3.63 6.31 19.68
N PRO A 7 3.18 5.42 18.79
CA PRO A 7 3.84 5.15 17.50
C PRO A 7 3.86 6.33 16.51
N TRP A 8 3.18 7.44 16.83
CA TRP A 8 2.97 8.58 15.93
C TRP A 8 3.37 9.94 16.52
N GLY A 9 4.35 9.99 17.42
CA GLY A 9 4.84 11.29 17.92
C GLY A 9 3.82 12.07 18.77
N GLY A 10 2.85 11.37 19.38
CA GLY A 10 1.78 11.93 20.21
C GLY A 10 0.47 12.18 19.44
N LEU A 11 0.46 11.93 18.12
CA LEU A 11 -0.75 12.07 17.31
C LEU A 11 -1.71 10.90 17.54
N GLY A 12 -2.99 11.22 17.73
CA GLY A 12 -4.04 10.23 17.83
C GLY A 12 -4.22 9.45 16.51
N PRO A 13 -4.69 8.19 16.57
CA PRO A 13 -4.95 7.38 15.37
C PRO A 13 -5.90 8.09 14.40
N ASP A 14 -6.84 8.90 14.89
CA ASP A 14 -7.77 9.67 14.07
C ASP A 14 -7.06 10.63 13.10
N VAL A 15 -5.97 11.27 13.53
CA VAL A 15 -5.21 12.20 12.69
C VAL A 15 -4.50 11.44 11.58
N VAL A 16 -3.86 10.31 11.92
CA VAL A 16 -3.13 9.48 10.95
C VAL A 16 -4.08 8.90 9.90
N LEU A 17 -5.22 8.38 10.33
CA LEU A 17 -6.25 7.86 9.43
C LEU A 17 -6.86 8.96 8.56
N THR A 18 -7.05 10.17 9.10
CA THR A 18 -7.53 11.31 8.31
C THR A 18 -6.51 11.71 7.23
N LEU A 19 -5.23 11.78 7.58
CA LEU A 19 -4.16 12.06 6.61
C LEU A 19 -4.06 10.99 5.54
N LEU A 20 -4.19 9.71 5.92
CA LEU A 20 -4.22 8.58 4.99
C LEU A 20 -5.41 8.68 4.04
N PHE A 21 -6.61 8.96 4.56
CA PHE A 21 -7.80 9.17 3.75
C PHE A 21 -7.60 10.30 2.74
N LEU A 22 -7.09 11.46 3.18
CA LEU A 22 -6.84 12.61 2.31
C LEU A 22 -5.77 12.28 1.25
N LEU A 23 -4.70 11.60 1.62
CA LEU A 23 -3.65 11.17 0.70
C LEU A 23 -4.23 10.28 -0.41
N PHE A 24 -5.02 9.26 -0.05
CA PHE A 24 -5.63 8.37 -1.02
C PHE A 24 -6.76 9.05 -1.83
N ALA A 25 -7.48 10.02 -1.25
CA ALA A 25 -8.45 10.82 -1.99
C ALA A 25 -7.76 11.67 -3.07
N VAL A 26 -6.66 12.34 -2.74
CA VAL A 26 -5.86 13.11 -3.71
C VAL A 26 -5.27 12.18 -4.76
N HIS A 27 -4.69 11.04 -4.36
CA HIS A 27 -4.14 10.06 -5.29
C HIS A 27 -5.20 9.57 -6.27
N THR A 28 -6.35 9.11 -5.79
CA THR A 28 -7.44 8.60 -6.64
C THR A 28 -8.09 9.66 -7.53
N ALA A 29 -8.07 10.93 -7.12
CA ALA A 29 -8.56 12.05 -7.92
C ALA A 29 -7.58 12.47 -9.03
N CYS A 30 -6.27 12.44 -8.76
CA CYS A 30 -5.26 13.01 -9.66
C CYS A 30 -4.50 11.98 -10.51
N ALA A 31 -4.36 10.73 -10.05
CA ALA A 31 -3.43 9.77 -10.64
C ALA A 31 -3.92 9.13 -11.95
N ASN A 32 -5.08 9.51 -12.50
CA ASN A 32 -5.60 9.06 -13.80
C ASN A 32 -5.54 7.53 -14.02
N GLY A 33 -5.75 6.73 -12.97
CA GLY A 33 -5.69 5.27 -13.03
C GLY A 33 -4.28 4.66 -12.96
N ALA A 34 -3.26 5.43 -12.57
CA ALA A 34 -1.94 4.89 -12.31
C ALA A 34 -1.97 3.90 -11.13
N ALA A 35 -1.53 2.67 -11.39
CA ALA A 35 -1.52 1.59 -10.41
C ALA A 35 -0.60 1.85 -9.20
N ALA A 36 0.56 2.49 -9.43
CA ALA A 36 1.61 2.75 -8.44
C ALA A 36 2.00 1.53 -7.58
N ASN A 37 1.75 0.31 -8.07
CA ASN A 37 1.91 -0.95 -7.34
C ASN A 37 2.48 -2.04 -8.26
N PRO A 38 3.64 -2.63 -7.92
CA PRO A 38 4.27 -3.69 -8.70
C PRO A 38 3.38 -4.93 -8.91
N THR A 39 2.55 -5.31 -7.93
CA THR A 39 1.74 -6.53 -8.06
C THR A 39 0.66 -6.40 -9.12
N ILE A 40 0.11 -5.20 -9.32
CA ILE A 40 -0.83 -4.91 -10.41
C ILE A 40 -0.13 -5.05 -11.76
N SER A 41 1.09 -4.50 -11.91
CA SER A 41 1.85 -4.60 -13.16
C SER A 41 2.27 -6.04 -13.49
N LEU A 42 2.57 -6.84 -12.46
CA LEU A 42 2.83 -8.27 -12.60
C LEU A 42 1.56 -9.05 -12.94
N GLN A 43 0.42 -8.74 -12.32
CA GLN A 43 -0.87 -9.36 -12.63
C GLN A 43 -1.25 -9.14 -14.09
N GLU A 44 -1.21 -7.90 -14.59
CA GLU A 44 -1.50 -7.57 -16.00
C GLU A 44 -0.61 -8.39 -16.96
N PHE A 45 0.67 -8.58 -16.60
CA PHE A 45 1.59 -9.42 -17.39
C PHE A 45 1.20 -10.91 -17.35
N LEU A 46 0.90 -11.44 -16.16
CA LEU A 46 0.52 -12.85 -15.96
C LEU A 46 -0.83 -13.19 -16.61
N LEU A 47 -1.73 -12.21 -16.71
CA LEU A 47 -3.01 -12.33 -17.43
C LEU A 47 -2.90 -12.01 -18.93
N PHE A 48 -1.68 -11.78 -19.43
CA PHE A 48 -1.39 -11.44 -20.83
C PHE A 48 -2.08 -10.15 -21.33
N GLU A 49 -2.41 -9.24 -20.43
CA GLU A 49 -3.00 -7.92 -20.73
C GLU A 49 -1.93 -6.86 -21.08
N CYS A 50 -0.68 -7.08 -20.67
CA CYS A 50 0.44 -6.18 -20.94
C CYS A 50 1.68 -6.93 -21.44
N GLY A 51 2.40 -6.35 -22.41
CA GLY A 51 3.65 -6.92 -22.94
C GLY A 51 4.83 -6.77 -21.97
N SER A 52 5.82 -7.67 -22.08
CA SER A 52 6.98 -7.72 -21.17
C SER A 52 7.76 -6.41 -21.07
N VAL A 53 7.98 -5.72 -22.20
CA VAL A 53 8.69 -4.43 -22.24
C VAL A 53 7.91 -3.35 -21.47
N ALA A 54 6.59 -3.29 -21.64
CA ALA A 54 5.75 -2.32 -20.95
C ALA A 54 5.69 -2.60 -19.45
N THR A 55 5.58 -3.88 -19.04
CA THR A 55 5.66 -4.29 -17.63
C THR A 55 6.99 -3.89 -17.01
N MET A 56 8.11 -4.14 -17.69
CA MET A 56 9.44 -3.73 -17.21
C MET A 56 9.53 -2.21 -17.01
N ALA A 57 9.01 -1.44 -17.97
CA ALA A 57 8.97 0.02 -17.85
C ALA A 57 8.11 0.48 -16.66
N LYS A 58 6.93 -0.12 -16.45
CA LYS A 58 6.06 0.17 -15.28
C LYS A 58 6.80 -0.11 -13.96
N LEU A 59 7.44 -1.27 -13.83
CA LEU A 59 8.18 -1.64 -12.63
C LEU A 59 9.35 -0.68 -12.36
N LEU A 60 10.10 -0.30 -13.39
CA LEU A 60 11.20 0.67 -13.25
C LEU A 60 10.70 2.03 -12.78
N VAL A 61 9.63 2.55 -13.38
CA VAL A 61 9.04 3.84 -12.98
C VAL A 61 8.51 3.79 -11.55
N GLN A 62 7.90 2.68 -11.14
CA GLN A 62 7.43 2.48 -9.77
C GLN A 62 8.60 2.42 -8.77
N CYS A 63 9.68 1.72 -9.09
CA CYS A 63 10.89 1.69 -8.26
C CYS A 63 11.52 3.08 -8.13
N VAL A 64 11.65 3.82 -9.22
CA VAL A 64 12.17 5.20 -9.21
C VAL A 64 11.26 6.11 -8.38
N GLY A 65 9.94 6.02 -8.57
CA GLY A 65 8.96 6.78 -7.81
C GLY A 65 9.03 6.49 -6.30
N ALA A 66 9.12 5.22 -5.92
CA ALA A 66 9.26 4.79 -4.53
C ALA A 66 10.58 5.29 -3.91
N GLY A 67 11.70 5.16 -4.63
CA GLY A 67 13.01 5.64 -4.17
C GLY A 67 13.05 7.16 -4.03
N MET A 68 12.49 7.90 -4.99
CA MET A 68 12.41 9.35 -4.93
C MET A 68 11.48 9.82 -3.80
N GLY A 69 10.34 9.17 -3.61
CA GLY A 69 9.43 9.45 -2.50
C GLY A 69 10.09 9.23 -1.14
N TRP A 70 10.83 8.13 -0.98
CA TRP A 70 11.62 7.86 0.22
C TRP A 70 12.69 8.93 0.46
N ALA A 71 13.49 9.26 -0.56
CA ALA A 71 14.57 10.23 -0.45
C ALA A 71 14.07 11.63 -0.10
N LEU A 72 12.99 12.08 -0.76
CA LEU A 72 12.36 13.37 -0.46
C LEU A 72 11.77 13.40 0.95
N THR A 73 11.16 12.30 1.41
CA THR A 73 10.65 12.19 2.77
C THR A 73 11.78 12.32 3.78
N LYS A 74 12.90 11.59 3.59
CA LYS A 74 14.07 11.70 4.47
C LYS A 74 14.69 13.09 4.46
N LEU A 75 14.82 13.72 3.29
CA LEU A 75 15.31 15.08 3.18
C LEU A 75 14.42 16.07 3.92
N TYR A 76 13.11 16.02 3.69
CA TYR A 76 12.17 16.93 4.32
C TYR A 76 12.08 16.73 5.83
N TRP A 77 12.11 15.48 6.30
CA TRP A 77 12.12 15.18 7.74
C TRP A 77 13.43 15.58 8.42
N SER A 78 14.56 15.59 7.70
CA SER A 78 15.85 16.06 8.23
C SER A 78 15.87 17.56 8.57
N TRP A 79 14.90 18.34 8.06
CA TRP A 79 14.75 19.75 8.43
C TRP A 79 14.08 19.94 9.81
N GLU A 80 13.59 18.86 10.43
CA GLU A 80 13.09 18.83 11.81
C GLU A 80 12.06 19.92 12.14
N LEU A 81 11.26 20.33 11.14
CA LEU A 81 10.29 21.42 11.24
C LEU A 81 9.19 21.20 12.30
N THR A 82 9.01 19.96 12.74
CA THR A 82 8.05 19.58 13.79
C THR A 82 8.69 18.61 14.77
N GLN A 83 8.16 18.56 15.99
CA GLN A 83 8.58 17.57 17.00
C GLN A 83 8.45 16.13 16.50
N LEU A 84 7.45 15.85 15.64
CA LEU A 84 7.28 14.55 15.00
C LEU A 84 8.48 14.21 14.10
N HIS A 85 8.89 15.15 13.23
CA HIS A 85 10.04 14.94 12.35
C HIS A 85 11.33 14.73 13.14
N LEU A 86 11.54 15.51 14.20
CA LEU A 86 12.69 15.33 15.11
C LEU A 86 12.70 13.92 15.72
N ILE A 87 11.59 13.48 16.31
CA ILE A 87 11.48 12.15 16.92
C ILE A 87 11.69 11.04 15.88
N GLN A 88 11.08 11.16 14.70
CA GLN A 88 11.25 10.18 13.62
C GLN A 88 12.69 10.14 13.08
N ASN A 89 13.38 11.27 13.03
CA ASN A 89 14.78 11.34 12.62
C ASN A 89 15.69 10.66 13.65
N LEU A 90 15.45 10.92 14.95
CA LEU A 90 16.18 10.27 16.05
C LEU A 90 15.95 8.76 16.10
N MET A 91 14.75 8.28 15.75
CA MET A 91 14.43 6.85 15.72
C MET A 91 14.75 6.18 14.38
N ALA A 92 15.24 6.91 13.37
CA ALA A 92 15.43 6.36 12.04
C ALA A 92 16.46 5.21 11.99
N SER A 93 17.43 5.18 12.92
CA SER A 93 18.42 4.10 13.06
C SER A 93 17.87 2.86 13.75
N GLU A 94 16.78 2.99 14.52
CA GLU A 94 16.20 1.94 15.37
C GLU A 94 14.86 1.45 14.77
N CYS A 95 14.81 1.30 13.44
CA CYS A 95 13.61 0.80 12.79
C CYS A 95 13.45 -0.72 12.97
N SER A 96 12.22 -1.13 13.31
CA SER A 96 11.80 -2.53 13.42
C SER A 96 10.83 -2.90 12.29
N SER A 97 10.83 -4.18 11.94
CA SER A 97 9.92 -4.77 10.96
C SER A 97 8.46 -4.52 11.34
N SER A 98 7.63 -4.20 10.35
CA SER A 98 6.18 -4.08 10.51
C SER A 98 5.45 -5.42 10.45
N ILE A 99 6.17 -6.52 10.22
CA ILE A 99 5.62 -7.88 10.28
C ILE A 99 5.60 -8.31 11.76
N HIS A 100 4.44 -8.18 12.40
CA HIS A 100 4.23 -8.54 13.82
C HIS A 100 3.57 -9.91 14.00
N THR A 101 3.28 -10.61 12.90
CA THR A 101 2.62 -11.92 12.87
C THR A 101 3.50 -12.97 12.20
N SER A 102 3.04 -14.23 12.20
CA SER A 102 3.73 -15.25 11.41
C SER A 102 3.71 -14.89 9.92
N PRO A 103 4.78 -15.19 9.14
CA PRO A 103 4.85 -14.80 7.73
C PRO A 103 3.68 -15.32 6.88
N HIS A 104 3.10 -16.46 7.24
CA HIS A 104 1.94 -17.02 6.55
C HIS A 104 0.67 -16.21 6.83
N LEU A 105 0.45 -15.83 8.09
CA LEU A 105 -0.70 -15.00 8.46
C LEU A 105 -0.54 -13.58 7.89
N GLY A 106 0.67 -13.01 7.94
CA GLY A 106 0.96 -11.72 7.33
C GLY A 106 0.68 -11.72 5.83
N ALA A 107 1.12 -12.74 5.10
CA ALA A 107 0.81 -12.89 3.69
C ALA A 107 -0.69 -13.00 3.41
N LEU A 108 -1.45 -13.72 4.25
CA LEU A 108 -2.91 -13.81 4.16
C LEU A 108 -3.57 -12.44 4.36
N VAL A 109 -3.12 -11.67 5.36
CA VAL A 109 -3.65 -10.33 5.64
C VAL A 109 -3.40 -9.39 4.47
N GLU A 110 -2.18 -9.37 3.94
CA GLU A 110 -1.81 -8.56 2.79
C GLU A 110 -2.58 -8.98 1.52
N ALA A 111 -2.75 -10.29 1.30
CA ALA A 111 -3.57 -10.82 0.20
C ALA A 111 -5.04 -10.40 0.32
N ALA A 112 -5.62 -10.50 1.51
CA ALA A 112 -7.00 -10.08 1.75
C ALA A 112 -7.18 -8.58 1.52
N CYS A 113 -6.26 -7.74 2.00
CA CYS A 113 -6.30 -6.29 1.77
C CYS A 113 -6.22 -5.97 0.27
N SER A 114 -5.27 -6.56 -0.46
CA SER A 114 -5.14 -6.40 -1.92
C SER A 114 -6.43 -6.78 -2.64
N PHE A 115 -6.97 -7.97 -2.32
CA PHE A 115 -8.19 -8.50 -2.93
C PHE A 115 -9.40 -7.59 -2.70
N PHE A 116 -9.68 -7.20 -1.45
CA PHE A 116 -10.85 -6.37 -1.15
C PHE A 116 -10.73 -4.97 -1.74
N PHE A 117 -9.54 -4.35 -1.69
CA PHE A 117 -9.33 -3.05 -2.30
C PHE A 117 -9.59 -3.10 -3.81
N HIS A 118 -9.01 -4.07 -4.52
CA HIS A 118 -9.20 -4.20 -5.95
C HIS A 118 -10.61 -4.61 -6.35
N LEU A 119 -11.27 -5.44 -5.54
CA LEU A 119 -12.68 -5.74 -5.73
C LEU A 119 -13.50 -4.45 -5.72
N VAL A 120 -13.32 -3.59 -4.71
CA VAL A 120 -14.03 -2.29 -4.64
C VAL A 120 -13.67 -1.39 -5.81
N LEU A 121 -12.38 -1.33 -6.19
CA LEU A 121 -11.91 -0.58 -7.37
C LEU A 121 -12.64 -0.99 -8.63
N LEU A 122 -12.74 -2.30 -8.90
CA LEU A 122 -13.51 -2.82 -10.02
C LEU A 122 -14.99 -2.48 -9.94
N ARG A 123 -15.62 -2.63 -8.76
CA ARG A 123 -17.05 -2.31 -8.58
C ARG A 123 -17.34 -0.83 -8.87
N LEU A 124 -16.38 0.04 -8.62
CA LEU A 124 -16.53 1.49 -8.79
C LEU A 124 -15.89 2.04 -10.06
N HIS A 125 -15.31 1.21 -10.92
CA HIS A 125 -14.57 1.67 -12.10
C HIS A 125 -15.44 2.56 -13.01
N ARG A 126 -16.73 2.23 -13.15
CA ARG A 126 -17.71 3.02 -13.94
C ARG A 126 -18.51 4.04 -13.13
N SER A 127 -18.26 4.17 -11.83
CA SER A 127 -18.95 5.14 -10.97
C SER A 127 -18.36 6.55 -11.16
N PRO A 128 -19.17 7.62 -10.97
CA PRO A 128 -18.67 8.98 -11.05
C PRO A 128 -17.60 9.25 -9.97
N ALA A 129 -16.64 10.12 -10.28
CA ALA A 129 -15.51 10.41 -9.41
C ALA A 129 -15.94 10.88 -8.00
N VAL A 130 -17.02 11.66 -7.90
CA VAL A 130 -17.60 12.14 -6.63
C VAL A 130 -17.97 11.00 -5.67
N CYS A 131 -18.35 9.83 -6.21
CA CYS A 131 -18.62 8.64 -5.41
C CYS A 131 -17.38 7.74 -5.30
N ARG A 132 -16.67 7.52 -6.41
CA ARG A 132 -15.52 6.60 -6.48
C ARG A 132 -14.37 7.01 -5.55
N VAL A 133 -13.97 8.28 -5.58
CA VAL A 133 -12.83 8.81 -4.82
C VAL A 133 -13.00 8.60 -3.30
N PRO A 134 -14.07 9.09 -2.65
CA PRO A 134 -14.20 8.92 -1.20
C PRO A 134 -14.36 7.47 -0.78
N VAL A 135 -15.02 6.62 -1.58
CA VAL A 135 -15.20 5.21 -1.23
C VAL A 135 -13.88 4.44 -1.32
N LEU A 136 -13.05 4.69 -2.34
CA LEU A 136 -11.73 4.06 -2.43
C LEU A 136 -10.80 4.53 -1.32
N ALA A 137 -10.79 5.83 -1.03
CA ALA A 137 -10.01 6.37 0.08
C ALA A 137 -10.45 5.80 1.44
N ALA A 138 -11.76 5.69 1.68
CA ALA A 138 -12.31 5.09 2.89
C ALA A 138 -11.96 3.60 2.99
N THR A 139 -12.00 2.88 1.86
CA THR A 139 -11.68 1.44 1.82
C THR A 139 -10.22 1.19 2.18
N VAL A 140 -9.28 1.93 1.59
CA VAL A 140 -7.86 1.82 1.96
C VAL A 140 -7.66 2.18 3.43
N THR A 141 -8.25 3.29 3.88
CA THR A 141 -8.11 3.74 5.28
C THR A 141 -8.63 2.69 6.27
N PHE A 142 -9.78 2.08 5.97
CA PHE A 142 -10.36 1.02 6.78
C PHE A 142 -9.49 -0.25 6.79
N LEU A 143 -9.05 -0.71 5.61
CA LEU A 143 -8.17 -1.89 5.52
C LEU A 143 -6.86 -1.66 6.27
N THR A 144 -6.26 -0.47 6.13
CA THR A 144 -5.06 -0.09 6.86
C THR A 144 -5.31 -0.07 8.37
N TYR A 145 -6.40 0.53 8.84
CA TYR A 145 -6.75 0.53 10.27
C TYR A 145 -6.80 -0.88 10.86
N VAL A 146 -7.39 -1.83 10.13
CA VAL A 146 -7.52 -3.23 10.59
C VAL A 146 -6.20 -4.00 10.51
N ALA A 147 -5.42 -3.81 9.45
CA ALA A 147 -4.25 -4.64 9.15
C ALA A 147 -2.91 -4.07 9.68
N VAL A 148 -2.85 -2.80 10.08
CA VAL A 148 -1.63 -2.18 10.63
C VAL A 148 -1.00 -3.00 11.77
N PRO A 149 -1.77 -3.50 12.77
CA PRO A 149 -1.19 -4.30 13.85
C PRO A 149 -0.53 -5.61 13.40
N ALA A 150 -0.87 -6.12 12.21
CA ALA A 150 -0.36 -7.40 11.72
C ALA A 150 0.87 -7.25 10.82
N THR A 151 0.82 -6.32 9.87
CA THR A 151 1.83 -6.18 8.78
C THR A 151 2.18 -4.73 8.43
N GLY A 152 1.58 -3.73 9.09
CA GLY A 152 1.66 -2.33 8.65
C GLY A 152 0.72 -1.99 7.48
N ALA A 153 0.04 -2.99 6.89
CA ALA A 153 -0.97 -2.85 5.84
C ALA A 153 -0.49 -2.10 4.59
N PHE A 154 0.52 -2.64 3.92
CA PHE A 154 1.10 -1.99 2.75
C PHE A 154 0.41 -2.37 1.45
N PHE A 155 0.07 -3.66 1.28
CA PHE A 155 -0.50 -4.33 0.10
C PHE A 155 0.08 -3.85 -1.24
N ASN A 156 1.33 -3.39 -1.19
CA ASN A 156 2.08 -2.76 -2.26
C ASN A 156 3.57 -2.96 -1.99
N PRO A 157 4.28 -3.80 -2.75
CA PRO A 157 5.68 -4.10 -2.53
C PRO A 157 6.59 -2.87 -2.64
N ALA A 158 6.29 -1.92 -3.52
CA ALA A 158 7.11 -0.71 -3.68
C ALA A 158 6.98 0.19 -2.44
N LEU A 159 5.76 0.36 -1.93
CA LEU A 159 5.51 1.14 -0.71
C LEU A 159 6.12 0.47 0.52
N ALA A 160 5.93 -0.85 0.66
CA ALA A 160 6.57 -1.62 1.72
C ALA A 160 8.08 -1.42 1.66
N THR A 161 8.69 -1.58 0.47
CA THR A 161 10.15 -1.54 0.31
C THR A 161 10.71 -0.19 0.68
N ALA A 162 10.07 0.89 0.21
CA ALA A 162 10.45 2.26 0.54
C ALA A 162 10.32 2.55 2.05
N SER A 163 9.40 1.89 2.74
CA SER A 163 9.08 2.21 4.14
C SER A 163 9.86 1.38 5.16
N THR A 164 10.05 0.08 4.90
CA THR A 164 10.44 -0.88 5.95
C THR A 164 11.54 -1.87 5.57
N PHE A 165 11.98 -1.94 4.31
CA PHE A 165 12.93 -2.99 3.88
C PHE A 165 14.28 -2.95 4.59
N LEU A 166 14.75 -1.76 4.94
CA LEU A 166 16.01 -1.57 5.65
C LEU A 166 15.88 -1.73 7.18
N CYS A 167 14.66 -2.01 7.67
CA CYS A 167 14.41 -2.16 9.10
C CYS A 167 14.80 -3.56 9.58
N SER A 168 15.24 -3.65 10.84
CA SER A 168 15.64 -4.92 11.45
C SER A 168 14.43 -5.77 11.85
N GLY A 169 14.59 -7.10 11.92
CA GLY A 169 13.56 -7.98 12.50
C GLY A 169 12.69 -8.77 11.51
N SER A 170 12.98 -8.75 10.20
CA SER A 170 12.44 -9.75 9.26
C SER A 170 13.51 -10.24 8.31
N SER A 171 13.42 -11.51 7.88
CA SER A 171 14.29 -12.04 6.84
C SER A 171 13.78 -11.64 5.46
N LEU A 172 14.66 -11.64 4.45
CA LEU A 172 14.28 -11.40 3.05
C LEU A 172 13.15 -12.36 2.60
N ARG A 173 13.18 -13.61 3.09
CA ARG A 173 12.16 -14.62 2.78
C ARG A 173 10.79 -14.20 3.32
N ASP A 174 10.73 -13.79 4.57
CA ASP A 174 9.47 -13.35 5.20
C ASP A 174 8.92 -12.13 4.47
N TYR A 175 9.81 -11.21 4.08
CA TYR A 175 9.47 -10.01 3.34
C TYR A 175 8.86 -10.31 1.97
N ILE A 176 9.50 -11.19 1.19
CA ILE A 176 8.99 -11.64 -0.11
C ILE A 176 7.64 -12.34 0.07
N GLN A 177 7.52 -13.21 1.08
CA GLN A 177 6.29 -13.94 1.33
C GLN A 177 5.13 -13.00 1.68
N VAL A 178 5.35 -12.05 2.60
CA VAL A 178 4.31 -11.16 3.10
C VAL A 178 3.97 -10.06 2.10
N TYR A 179 4.96 -9.31 1.60
CA TYR A 179 4.71 -8.09 0.83
C TYR A 179 4.74 -8.26 -0.69
N TRP A 180 5.28 -9.37 -1.21
CA TRP A 180 5.22 -9.67 -2.64
C TRP A 180 4.19 -10.75 -2.97
N LEU A 181 4.35 -11.95 -2.39
CA LEU A 181 3.45 -13.08 -2.68
C LEU A 181 2.04 -12.83 -2.16
N GLY A 182 1.88 -12.31 -0.95
CA GLY A 182 0.58 -11.95 -0.38
C GLY A 182 -0.25 -11.07 -1.32
N PRO A 183 0.16 -9.81 -1.60
CA PRO A 183 -0.59 -8.93 -2.49
C PRO A 183 -0.81 -9.52 -3.88
N LEU A 184 0.21 -10.16 -4.49
CA LEU A 184 0.07 -10.79 -5.81
C LEU A 184 -0.99 -11.89 -5.83
N THR A 185 -1.09 -12.70 -4.78
CA THR A 185 -2.17 -13.71 -4.68
C THR A 185 -3.55 -13.07 -4.57
N GLY A 186 -3.68 -11.96 -3.83
CA GLY A 186 -4.93 -11.21 -3.74
C GLY A 186 -5.37 -10.66 -5.11
N GLU A 187 -4.44 -10.07 -5.86
CA GLU A 187 -4.68 -9.58 -7.22
C GLU A 187 -5.11 -10.69 -8.18
N LEU A 188 -4.39 -11.81 -8.18
CA LEU A 188 -4.70 -12.93 -9.07
C LEU A 188 -6.08 -13.51 -8.76
N CYS A 189 -6.44 -13.70 -7.49
CA CYS A 189 -7.74 -14.22 -7.07
C CYS A 189 -8.93 -13.43 -7.64
N GLN A 190 -8.79 -12.11 -7.81
CA GLN A 190 -9.80 -11.27 -8.46
C GLN A 190 -9.89 -11.55 -9.97
N GLY A 191 -8.75 -11.71 -10.66
CA GLY A 191 -8.71 -11.99 -12.10
C GLY A 191 -9.44 -13.27 -12.54
N TRP A 192 -9.55 -14.25 -11.63
CA TRP A 192 -10.28 -15.50 -11.87
C TRP A 192 -11.79 -15.43 -11.65
N ILE A 193 -12.32 -14.32 -11.11
CA ILE A 193 -13.76 -14.11 -10.95
C ILE A 193 -14.31 -13.63 -12.31
N PRO A 194 -15.16 -14.42 -13.00
CA PRO A 194 -15.75 -13.96 -14.26
C PRO A 194 -16.63 -12.74 -13.97
N LEU A 195 -16.16 -11.55 -14.33
CA LEU A 195 -16.92 -10.30 -14.17
C LEU A 195 -18.26 -10.35 -14.92
N SER A 196 -18.41 -11.24 -15.90
CA SER A 196 -19.66 -11.56 -16.59
C SER A 196 -20.75 -12.20 -15.71
N LYS A 197 -20.40 -12.78 -14.54
CA LYS A 197 -21.38 -13.35 -13.59
C LYS A 197 -21.76 -12.41 -12.45
N CYS A 198 -20.96 -11.38 -12.18
CA CYS A 198 -21.23 -10.41 -11.11
C CYS A 198 -21.88 -9.09 -11.59
N PHE A 199 -22.00 -8.91 -12.91
CA PHE A 199 -22.59 -7.73 -13.52
C PHE A 199 -23.41 -8.11 -14.76
N PRO A 200 -24.75 -8.07 -14.69
CA PRO A 200 -25.54 -8.09 -15.92
C PRO A 200 -25.17 -6.84 -16.73
N ALA A 201 -24.78 -7.05 -17.99
CA ALA A 201 -24.67 -5.97 -18.96
C ALA A 201 -26.02 -5.26 -19.00
N LYS A 202 -26.05 -3.95 -18.70
CA LYS A 202 -27.23 -3.16 -19.04
C LYS A 202 -27.31 -3.12 -20.57
N SER A 203 -28.41 -3.65 -21.08
CA SER A 203 -28.87 -3.60 -22.47
C SER A 203 -28.84 -2.19 -23.04
#